data_AF-A0A914C5L8-F1
#
_entry.id   AF-A0A914C5L8-F1
#
_cell.length_a   1.000
_cell.length_b   1.000
_cell.length_c   1.000
_cell.angle_alpha   90.00
_cell.angle_beta   90.00
_cell.angle_gamma   90.00
#
_symmetry.space_group_name_H-M   'P 1'
#
loop_
_entity.id
_entity.type
_entity.pdbx_description
1 polymer ?
#
loop_
_entity_poly.entity_id
_entity_poly.type
_entity_poly.pdbx_seq_one_letter_code
_entity_poly.pdbx_strand_id
1 'polypeptide(L)'
;MAIFIPSLIGAVMTALSSTSLLINLFVLFILYRGGLLKPSKSNIYLLAFANITSNCIRAAVIAFYIGPSIILQTYIFSDGPTDIANTIVSYIENATWNVDMLISAIVAINRVSVIVFTNSIGKLFTRNVVLTLTFMMVILGYLITLVSFKIMPCCVEYTSLY
;
A
#
# COMPACT_ATOMS: atom_id res chain seq x y z
N MET A 1 32.87 -6.62 4.90
CA MET A 1 31.86 -7.30 4.05
C MET A 1 30.45 -7.21 4.64
N ALA A 2 30.29 -7.19 5.98
CA ALA A 2 28.98 -7.14 6.65
C ALA A 2 28.11 -5.89 6.35
N ILE A 3 28.70 -4.72 6.07
CA ILE A 3 27.96 -3.46 5.84
C ILE A 3 27.51 -3.31 4.38
N PHE A 4 28.16 -3.99 3.43
CA PHE A 4 27.88 -3.81 2.00
C PHE A 4 26.50 -4.33 1.59
N ILE A 5 26.07 -5.46 2.15
CA ILE A 5 24.79 -6.09 1.80
C ILE A 5 23.60 -5.22 2.26
N PRO A 6 23.52 -4.75 3.52
CA PRO A 6 22.43 -3.88 3.93
C PRO A 6 22.38 -2.56 3.15
N SER A 7 23.52 -1.90 2.93
CA SER A 7 23.55 -0.65 2.17
C SER A 7 23.08 -0.84 0.73
N LEU A 8 23.42 -1.96 0.08
CA LEU A 8 22.93 -2.29 -1.26
C LEU A 8 21.41 -2.52 -1.27
N ILE A 9 20.88 -3.30 -0.32
CA ILE A 9 19.44 -3.56 -0.20
C ILE A 9 18.69 -2.25 0.02
N GLY A 10 19.13 -1.44 0.99
CA GLY A 10 18.51 -0.15 1.28
C GLY A 10 18.53 0.79 0.07
N ALA A 11 19.65 0.88 -0.65
CA ALA A 11 19.75 1.70 -1.86
C ALA A 11 18.79 1.24 -2.97
N VAL A 12 18.70 -0.06 -3.22
CA VAL A 12 17.77 -0.64 -4.22
C VAL A 12 16.31 -0.38 -3.81
N MET A 13 15.97 -0.59 -2.54
CA MET A 13 14.62 -0.34 -2.02
C MET A 13 14.24 1.14 -2.14
N THR A 14 15.14 2.06 -1.77
CA THR A 14 14.90 3.50 -1.91
C THR A 14 14.73 3.89 -3.37
N ALA A 15 15.56 3.38 -4.28
CA ALA A 15 15.47 3.71 -5.70
C ALA A 15 14.16 3.20 -6.34
N LEU A 16 13.78 1.95 -6.06
CA LEU A 16 12.54 1.34 -6.54
C LEU A 16 11.32 2.08 -5.99
N SER A 17 11.29 2.36 -4.69
CA SER A 17 10.19 3.07 -4.05
C SER A 17 10.08 4.52 -4.50
N SER A 18 11.19 5.22 -4.71
CA SER A 18 11.17 6.58 -5.27
C SER A 18 10.59 6.58 -6.70
N THR A 19 10.99 5.61 -7.52
CA THR A 19 10.46 5.44 -8.87
C THR A 19 8.96 5.10 -8.84
N SER A 20 8.56 4.17 -7.97
CA SER A 20 7.16 3.81 -7.75
C SER A 20 6.33 5.02 -7.31
N LEU A 21 6.84 5.84 -6.40
CA LEU A 21 6.17 7.04 -5.91
C LEU A 21 5.94 8.04 -7.06
N LEU A 22 6.96 8.32 -7.87
CA LEU A 22 6.84 9.22 -9.01
C LEU A 22 5.80 8.74 -10.02
N ILE A 23 5.82 7.44 -10.36
CA ILE A 23 4.85 6.85 -11.29
C ILE A 23 3.43 6.94 -10.71
N ASN A 24 3.22 6.54 -9.46
CA ASN A 24 1.89 6.55 -8.85
C ASN A 24 1.34 7.99 -8.70
N LEU A 25 2.18 8.97 -8.32
CA LEU A 25 1.78 10.39 -8.28
C LEU A 25 1.39 10.91 -9.67
N PHE A 26 2.13 10.52 -10.71
CA PHE A 26 1.78 10.87 -12.08
C PHE A 26 0.45 10.27 -12.52
N VAL A 27 0.18 9.01 -12.16
CA VAL A 27 -1.11 8.36 -12.45
C VAL A 27 -2.26 9.02 -11.67
N LEU A 28 -2.07 9.38 -10.39
CA LEU A 28 -3.06 10.14 -9.62
C LEU A 28 -3.36 11.48 -10.27
N PHE A 29 -2.32 12.19 -10.71
CA PHE A 29 -2.46 13.45 -11.43
C PHE A 29 -3.32 13.28 -12.68
N ILE A 30 -3.07 12.24 -13.49
CA ILE A 30 -3.88 11.92 -14.68
C ILE A 30 -5.32 11.55 -14.30
N LEU A 31 -5.54 10.73 -13.27
CA LEU A 31 -6.89 10.33 -12.82
C LEU A 31 -7.72 11.55 -12.40
N TYR A 32 -7.10 12.48 -11.68
CA TYR A 32 -7.72 13.71 -11.22
C TYR A 32 -7.98 14.68 -12.37
N ARG A 33 -6.93 15.05 -13.15
CA ARG A 33 -7.05 15.98 -14.29
C ARG A 33 -7.95 15.44 -15.40
N GLY A 34 -7.90 14.14 -15.66
CA GLY A 34 -8.73 13.45 -16.65
C GLY A 34 -10.19 13.29 -16.23
N GLY A 35 -10.55 13.65 -14.98
CA GLY A 35 -11.91 13.55 -14.47
C GLY A 35 -12.44 12.11 -14.43
N LEU A 36 -11.54 11.13 -14.28
CA LEU A 36 -11.88 9.71 -14.32
C LEU A 36 -12.63 9.23 -13.06
N LEU A 37 -12.65 10.05 -12.01
CA LEU A 37 -13.41 9.82 -10.78
C LEU A 37 -14.89 10.29 -10.84
N LYS A 38 -15.29 10.92 -11.96
CA LYS A 38 -16.66 11.42 -12.15
C LYS A 38 -17.68 10.28 -12.21
N PRO A 39 -18.92 10.48 -11.74
CA PRO A 39 -19.98 9.45 -11.76
C PRO A 39 -20.32 8.91 -13.14
N SER A 40 -20.07 9.68 -14.20
CA SER A 40 -20.27 9.27 -15.58
C SER A 40 -19.20 8.33 -16.14
N LYS A 41 -18.15 8.03 -15.35
CA LYS A 41 -17.06 7.12 -15.72
C LYS A 41 -17.18 5.80 -14.96
N SER A 42 -16.41 4.81 -15.40
CA SER A 42 -16.44 3.48 -14.78
C SER A 42 -16.09 3.56 -13.28
N ASN A 43 -16.90 2.91 -12.45
CA ASN A 43 -16.71 2.93 -10.99
C ASN A 43 -15.37 2.27 -10.57
N ILE A 44 -14.77 1.45 -11.44
CA ILE A 44 -13.46 0.83 -11.20
C ILE A 44 -12.34 1.86 -10.97
N TYR A 45 -12.48 3.08 -11.47
CA TYR A 45 -11.50 4.15 -11.23
C TYR A 45 -11.45 4.57 -9.75
N LEU A 46 -12.51 4.36 -8.96
CA LEU A 46 -12.49 4.58 -7.52
C LEU A 46 -11.61 3.55 -6.79
N LEU A 47 -11.70 2.28 -7.19
CA LEU A 47 -10.83 1.22 -6.66
C LEU A 47 -9.37 1.46 -7.06
N ALA A 48 -9.13 1.80 -8.32
CA ALA A 48 -7.79 2.15 -8.80
C ALA A 48 -7.22 3.36 -8.03
N PHE A 49 -8.04 4.38 -7.77
CA PHE A 49 -7.62 5.54 -6.99
C PHE A 49 -7.21 5.18 -5.56
N ALA A 50 -8.02 4.39 -4.86
CA ALA A 50 -7.70 3.95 -3.50
C ALA A 50 -6.42 3.09 -3.46
N ASN A 51 -6.26 2.20 -4.45
CA ASN A 51 -5.08 1.37 -4.61
C ASN A 51 -3.80 2.21 -4.84
N ILE A 52 -3.81 3.09 -5.83
CA ILE A 52 -2.68 3.96 -6.17
C ILE A 52 -2.33 4.89 -5.00
N THR A 53 -3.34 5.36 -4.25
CA THR A 53 -3.11 6.18 -3.05
C THR A 53 -2.39 5.38 -1.96
N SER A 54 -2.78 4.12 -1.69
CA SER A 54 -2.04 3.25 -0.77
C SER A 54 -0.60 3.02 -1.23
N ASN A 55 -0.40 2.79 -2.54
CA ASN A 55 0.93 2.63 -3.11
C ASN A 55 1.80 3.90 -2.97
N CYS A 56 1.22 5.10 -3.07
CA CYS A 56 1.94 6.34 -2.79
C CYS A 56 2.38 6.44 -1.33
N ILE A 57 1.48 6.17 -0.38
CA ILE A 57 1.79 6.24 1.06
C ILE A 57 2.91 5.26 1.39
N ARG A 58 2.78 4.03 0.91
CA ARG A 58 3.75 2.97 1.15
C ARG A 58 5.12 3.26 0.51
N ALA A 59 5.12 3.68 -0.75
CA ALA A 59 6.35 4.04 -1.45
C ALA A 59 7.07 5.22 -0.77
N ALA A 60 6.33 6.19 -0.23
CA ALA A 60 6.90 7.28 0.55
C ALA A 60 7.54 6.77 1.86
N VAL A 61 6.86 5.89 2.60
CA VAL A 61 7.43 5.27 3.81
C VAL A 61 8.72 4.51 3.50
N ILE A 62 8.74 3.72 2.43
CA ILE A 62 9.93 2.95 2.07
C ILE A 62 11.07 3.87 1.59
N ALA A 63 10.76 4.84 0.73
CA ALA A 63 11.77 5.72 0.15
C ALA A 63 12.42 6.66 1.17
N PHE A 64 11.63 7.21 2.10
CA PHE A 64 12.09 8.25 3.02
C PHE A 64 12.43 7.73 4.42
N TYR A 65 11.96 6.55 4.80
CA TYR A 65 12.22 6.01 6.14
C TYR A 65 12.89 4.64 6.10
N ILE A 66 12.26 3.60 5.55
CA ILE A 66 12.78 2.23 5.67
C ILE A 66 14.12 2.08 4.93
N GLY A 67 14.19 2.49 3.66
CA GLY A 67 15.40 2.36 2.86
C GLY A 67 16.60 3.12 3.47
N PRO A 68 16.47 4.40 3.83
CA PRO A 68 17.54 5.12 4.51
C PRO A 68 17.89 4.53 5.90
N SER A 69 16.91 4.02 6.67
CA SER A 69 17.19 3.34 7.95
C SER A 69 18.03 2.07 7.74
N ILE A 70 17.75 1.30 6.67
CA ILE A 70 18.57 0.14 6.29
C ILE A 70 19.98 0.58 5.87
N ILE A 71 20.15 1.69 5.14
CA ILE A 71 21.47 2.17 4.73
C ILE A 71 22.29 2.60 5.95
N LEU A 72 21.68 3.36 6.87
CA LEU A 72 22.33 3.92 8.05
C LEU A 72 22.48 2.93 9.20
N GLN A 73 21.83 1.76 9.11
CA GLN A 73 21.79 0.75 10.18
C GLN A 73 21.26 1.32 11.52
N THR A 74 20.38 2.32 11.44
CA THR A 74 19.78 2.98 12.60
C THR A 74 18.39 3.51 12.25
N TYR A 75 17.58 3.79 13.26
CA TYR A 75 16.28 4.42 13.10
C TYR A 75 16.43 5.94 13.00
N ILE A 76 15.82 6.53 11.98
CA ILE A 76 15.99 7.96 11.70
C ILE A 76 15.31 8.85 12.75
N PHE A 77 14.19 8.40 13.31
CA PHE A 77 13.34 9.19 14.22
C PHE A 77 13.18 8.56 15.60
N SER A 78 14.06 7.64 15.97
CA SER A 78 13.83 6.81 17.14
C SER A 78 15.11 6.27 17.75
N ASP A 79 15.09 6.10 19.08
CA ASP A 79 16.19 5.52 19.83
C ASP A 79 16.14 3.98 19.86
N GLY A 80 15.09 3.34 19.30
CA GLY A 80 15.00 1.88 19.32
C GLY A 80 13.78 1.27 18.61
N PRO A 81 13.80 -0.05 18.40
CA PRO A 81 12.81 -0.77 17.59
C PRO A 81 11.38 -0.72 18.15
N THR A 82 11.24 -0.60 19.47
CA THR A 82 9.95 -0.60 20.18
C THR A 82 9.37 0.79 20.40
N ASP A 83 10.07 1.82 19.94
CA ASP A 83 9.59 3.18 20.08
C ASP A 83 8.32 3.41 19.24
N ILE A 84 7.54 4.39 19.68
CA ILE A 84 6.23 4.67 19.11
C ILE A 84 6.33 5.12 17.65
N ALA A 85 7.37 5.88 17.29
CA ALA A 85 7.58 6.36 15.94
C ALA A 85 7.78 5.19 14.95
N ASN A 86 8.64 4.24 15.29
CA ASN A 86 8.93 3.07 14.46
C ASN A 86 7.71 2.14 14.36
N THR A 87 7.02 1.95 15.48
CA THR A 87 5.79 1.15 15.52
C THR A 87 4.72 1.74 14.60
N ILE A 88 4.54 3.06 14.61
CA ILE A 88 3.59 3.75 13.71
C ILE A 88 3.99 3.55 12.25
N VAL A 89 5.27 3.70 11.92
CA VAL A 89 5.74 3.57 10.53
C VAL A 89 5.54 2.14 10.01
N SER A 90 5.96 1.12 10.78
CA SER A 90 5.73 -0.29 10.42
C SER A 90 4.25 -0.62 10.34
N TYR A 91 3.42 -0.04 11.21
CA TYR A 91 1.96 -0.21 11.13
C TYR A 91 1.38 0.38 9.84
N ILE A 92 1.79 1.59 9.46
CA ILE A 92 1.31 2.24 8.22
C ILE A 92 1.75 1.44 6.99
N GLU A 93 3.01 1.00 6.94
CA GLU A 93 3.53 0.18 5.84
C GLU A 93 2.70 -1.10 5.66
N ASN A 94 2.53 -1.86 6.74
CA ASN A 94 1.84 -3.14 6.69
C ASN A 94 0.31 -2.97 6.45
N ALA A 95 -0.30 -1.93 7.03
CA ALA A 95 -1.69 -1.60 6.75
C ALA A 95 -1.92 -1.26 5.28
N THR A 96 -1.06 -0.42 4.70
CA THR A 96 -1.17 -0.07 3.27
C THR A 96 -0.89 -1.25 2.36
N TRP A 97 0.03 -2.16 2.72
CA TRP A 97 0.23 -3.43 2.02
C TRP A 97 -1.05 -4.30 2.02
N ASN A 98 -1.67 -4.49 3.17
CA ASN A 98 -2.87 -5.32 3.29
C ASN A 98 -4.05 -4.72 2.51
N VAL A 99 -4.21 -3.38 2.55
CA VAL A 99 -5.24 -2.68 1.76
C VAL A 99 -4.99 -2.87 0.26
N ASP A 100 -3.75 -2.73 -0.21
CA ASP A 100 -3.38 -2.89 -1.62
C ASP A 100 -3.71 -4.31 -2.14
N MET A 101 -3.38 -5.33 -1.35
CA MET A 101 -3.69 -6.73 -1.65
C MET A 101 -5.20 -6.98 -1.78
N LEU A 102 -5.98 -6.49 -0.82
CA LEU A 102 -7.43 -6.67 -0.81
C LEU A 102 -8.10 -5.96 -2.00
N ILE A 103 -7.69 -4.73 -2.30
CA ILE A 103 -8.23 -3.97 -3.43
C ILE A 103 -7.84 -4.64 -4.76
N SER A 104 -6.60 -5.11 -4.90
CA SER A 104 -6.12 -5.81 -6.10
C SER A 104 -6.93 -7.09 -6.37
N ALA A 105 -7.28 -7.83 -5.32
CA ALA A 105 -8.16 -8.99 -5.44
C ALA A 105 -9.55 -8.61 -5.98
N ILE A 106 -10.17 -7.54 -5.49
CA ILE A 106 -11.45 -7.04 -6.02
C ILE A 106 -11.32 -6.62 -7.48
N VAL A 107 -10.25 -5.91 -7.83
CA VAL A 107 -10.02 -5.48 -9.22
C VAL A 107 -9.91 -6.69 -10.15
N ALA A 108 -9.20 -7.74 -9.74
CA ALA A 108 -9.11 -9.00 -10.47
C ALA A 108 -10.48 -9.67 -10.64
N ILE A 109 -11.26 -9.78 -9.55
CA ILE A 109 -12.62 -10.34 -9.59
C ILE A 109 -13.52 -9.53 -10.53
N ASN A 110 -13.46 -8.21 -10.48
CA ASN A 110 -14.21 -7.33 -11.38
C ASN A 110 -13.81 -7.58 -12.85
N ARG A 111 -12.51 -7.72 -13.15
CA ARG A 111 -12.03 -7.99 -14.52
C ARG A 111 -12.53 -9.34 -15.05
N VAL A 112 -12.43 -10.40 -14.24
CA VAL A 112 -12.96 -11.72 -14.60
C VAL A 112 -14.48 -11.65 -14.79
N SER A 113 -15.18 -10.96 -13.89
CA SER A 113 -16.63 -10.80 -13.94
C SER A 113 -17.12 -10.15 -15.23
N VAL A 114 -16.47 -9.06 -15.65
CA VAL A 114 -16.84 -8.32 -16.86
C VAL A 114 -16.54 -9.10 -18.14
N ILE A 115 -15.41 -9.82 -18.19
CA ILE A 115 -14.98 -10.56 -19.38
C ILE A 115 -15.80 -11.85 -19.55
N VAL A 116 -15.93 -12.64 -18.49
CA VAL A 116 -16.49 -14.00 -18.56
C VAL A 116 -18.02 -13.99 -18.52
N PHE A 117 -18.64 -13.11 -17.73
CA PHE A 117 -20.09 -13.16 -17.46
C PHE A 117 -20.86 -12.05 -18.17
N THR A 118 -20.48 -11.80 -19.43
CA THR A 118 -20.62 -10.65 -20.35
C THR A 118 -21.90 -9.78 -20.27
N ASN A 119 -22.97 -10.14 -19.54
CA ASN A 119 -24.16 -9.30 -19.37
C ASN A 119 -24.86 -9.34 -17.99
N SER A 120 -24.61 -10.31 -17.11
CA SER A 120 -25.40 -10.47 -15.87
C SER A 120 -24.76 -9.83 -14.64
N ILE A 121 -23.43 -9.80 -14.55
CA ILE A 121 -22.69 -9.39 -13.34
C ILE A 121 -22.16 -7.95 -13.43
N GLY A 122 -22.04 -7.36 -14.63
CA GLY A 122 -21.56 -5.98 -14.80
C GLY A 122 -22.40 -4.93 -14.04
N LYS A 123 -23.66 -5.24 -13.73
CA LYS A 123 -24.55 -4.39 -12.91
C LYS A 123 -24.29 -4.47 -11.40
N LEU A 124 -23.51 -5.44 -10.91
CA LEU A 124 -23.18 -5.57 -9.48
C LEU A 124 -22.20 -4.48 -9.02
N PHE A 125 -21.30 -4.02 -9.88
CA PHE A 125 -20.32 -2.97 -9.56
C PHE A 125 -20.89 -1.54 -9.76
N THR A 126 -22.02 -1.27 -9.11
CA THR A 126 -22.54 0.10 -9.01
C THR A 126 -21.60 0.98 -8.17
N ARG A 127 -21.71 2.30 -8.32
CA ARG A 127 -20.83 3.26 -7.62
C ARG A 127 -20.88 3.09 -6.10
N ASN A 128 -22.09 2.91 -5.55
CA ASN A 128 -22.29 2.74 -4.12
C ASN A 128 -21.70 1.42 -3.63
N VAL A 129 -21.88 0.33 -4.38
CA VAL A 129 -21.27 -0.97 -4.04
C VAL A 129 -19.74 -0.86 -4.07
N VAL A 130 -19.16 -0.23 -5.09
CA VAL A 130 -17.71 -0.04 -5.18
C VAL A 130 -17.16 0.82 -4.05
N LEU A 131 -17.85 1.91 -3.69
CA LEU A 131 -17.47 2.74 -2.54
C LEU A 131 -17.52 1.95 -1.24
N THR A 132 -18.62 1.23 -0.98
CA THR A 132 -18.77 0.38 0.21
C THR A 132 -17.69 -0.69 0.27
N LEU A 133 -17.43 -1.39 -0.85
CA LEU A 133 -16.38 -2.39 -0.93
C LEU A 133 -15.00 -1.79 -0.66
N THR A 134 -14.70 -0.63 -1.24
CA THR A 134 -13.42 0.06 -1.01
C THR A 134 -13.25 0.40 0.48
N PHE A 135 -14.28 0.97 1.10
CA PHE A 135 -14.25 1.31 2.52
C PHE A 135 -14.11 0.07 3.42
N MET A 136 -14.83 -1.00 3.11
CA MET A 136 -14.72 -2.29 3.81
C MET A 136 -13.31 -2.87 3.70
N MET A 137 -12.67 -2.82 2.53
CA MET A 137 -11.31 -3.35 2.35
C MET A 137 -10.27 -2.51 3.08
N VAL A 138 -10.46 -1.19 3.14
CA VAL A 138 -9.61 -0.31 3.95
C VAL A 138 -9.69 -0.72 5.42
N ILE A 139 -10.90 -0.80 5.98
CA ILE A 139 -11.11 -1.21 7.38
C ILE A 139 -10.50 -2.60 7.63
N LEU A 140 -10.79 -3.56 6.75
CA LEU A 140 -10.32 -4.93 6.89
C LEU A 140 -8.78 -4.99 6.86
N GLY A 141 -8.11 -4.23 5.99
CA GLY A 141 -6.65 -4.18 5.93
C GLY A 141 -6.03 -3.63 7.23
N TYR A 142 -6.62 -2.59 7.82
CA TYR A 142 -6.20 -2.08 9.13
C TYR A 142 -6.44 -3.09 10.26
N LEU A 143 -7.58 -3.79 10.26
CA LEU A 143 -7.89 -4.83 11.25
C LEU A 143 -6.94 -6.02 11.15
N ILE A 144 -6.67 -6.52 9.93
CA ILE A 144 -5.68 -7.58 9.69
C ILE A 144 -4.34 -7.17 10.27
N THR A 145 -3.90 -5.94 10.02
CA THR A 145 -2.62 -5.43 10.54
C THR A 145 -2.61 -5.39 12.07
N LEU A 146 -3.69 -4.90 12.71
CA LEU A 146 -3.80 -4.91 14.18
C LEU A 146 -3.71 -6.32 14.77
N VAL A 147 -4.33 -7.29 14.10
CA VAL A 147 -4.28 -8.70 14.51
C VAL A 147 -2.87 -9.27 14.30
N SER A 148 -2.24 -8.99 13.16
CA SER A 148 -0.87 -9.42 12.85
C SER A 148 0.13 -8.92 13.90
N PHE A 149 0.03 -7.67 14.34
CA PHE A 149 0.91 -7.14 15.41
C PHE A 149 0.71 -7.84 16.76
N LYS A 150 -0.47 -8.42 17.02
CA LYS A 150 -0.77 -9.13 18.28
C LYS A 150 -0.39 -10.62 18.22
N ILE A 151 -0.56 -11.26 17.07
CA ILE A 151 -0.37 -12.70 16.90
C ILE A 151 1.06 -13.02 16.45
N MET A 152 1.66 -12.14 15.65
CA MET A 152 2.95 -12.37 15.01
C MET A 152 3.97 -11.31 15.46
N PRO A 153 4.89 -11.64 16.38
CA PRO A 153 5.93 -10.71 16.84
C PRO A 153 6.93 -10.32 15.74
N CYS A 154 6.86 -10.93 14.55
CA CYS A 154 7.69 -10.61 13.39
C CYS A 154 7.30 -9.31 12.66
N CYS A 155 6.14 -8.71 12.95
CA CYS A 155 5.76 -7.40 12.41
C CYS A 155 6.37 -6.22 13.20
N VAL A 156 7.09 -6.50 14.29
CA VAL A 156 8.06 -5.57 14.87
C VAL A 156 9.35 -5.80 14.10
N GLU A 157 9.51 -5.09 12.98
CA GLU A 157 10.44 -5.38 11.88
C GLU A 157 11.94 -5.24 12.24
N TYR A 158 12.29 -5.26 13.52
CA TYR A 158 13.54 -4.68 14.02
C TYR A 158 14.06 -5.23 15.36
N THR A 159 13.45 -6.27 15.93
CA THR A 159 13.91 -6.86 17.19
C THR A 159 14.92 -8.01 17.02
N SER A 160 15.31 -8.38 15.79
CA SER A 160 16.14 -9.59 15.56
C SER A 160 17.42 -9.39 14.75
N LEU A 161 17.81 -8.16 14.42
CA LEU A 161 19.07 -7.90 13.69
C LEU A 161 20.22 -7.37 14.57
N TYR A 162 20.02 -7.26 15.89
CA TYR A 162 21.09 -7.02 16.88
C TYR A 162 20.82 -7.78 18.17
#